data_AF-A0A5C2H6W9-F1
#
_entry.id   AF-A0A5C2H6W9-F1
#
_cell.length_a   1.000
_cell.length_b   1.000
_cell.length_c   1.000
_cell.angle_alpha   90.00
_cell.angle_beta   90.00
_cell.angle_gamma   90.00
#
_symmetry.space_group_name_H-M   'P 1'
#
loop_
_entity.id
_entity.type
_entity.pdbx_description
1 polymer ?
#
loop_
_entity_poly.entity_id
_entity_poly.type
_entity_poly.pdbx_seq_one_letter_code
_entity_poly.pdbx_strand_id
1 'polypeptide(L)'
;MGKKSRQNSNNEKIKKEFAKVIKNAQITAFLFFLLLTPTIVLTIKEQSELFGVTKDIWFNASIAGFIIYIGYMFFLWKCPNCGKYPGRGWFRKECDNCGCELS
;
A
#
# COMPACT_ATOMS: atom_id res chain seq x y z
N MET A 1 -33.86 6.18 27.26
CA MET A 1 -32.87 6.86 26.38
C MET A 1 -31.47 6.40 26.79
N GLY A 2 -30.60 5.93 25.87
CA GLY A 2 -29.20 5.67 26.28
C GLY A 2 -28.27 4.79 25.43
N LYS A 3 -28.71 4.14 24.35
CA LYS A 3 -27.82 3.20 23.59
C LYS A 3 -27.41 3.63 22.17
N LYS A 4 -27.88 4.79 21.67
CA LYS A 4 -27.68 5.17 20.25
C LYS A 4 -26.42 6.03 19.96
N SER A 5 -25.76 6.60 20.99
CA SER A 5 -24.59 7.48 20.79
C SER A 5 -23.23 6.77 20.79
N ARG A 6 -23.14 5.53 21.32
CA ARG A 6 -21.86 4.81 21.48
C ARG A 6 -21.46 3.95 20.27
N GLN A 7 -22.38 3.69 19.34
CA GLN A 7 -22.14 2.83 18.17
C GLN A 7 -21.57 3.61 16.96
N ASN A 8 -21.80 4.94 16.89
CA ASN A 8 -21.24 5.80 15.85
C ASN A 8 -19.72 6.02 15.99
N SER A 9 -19.18 6.14 17.21
CA SER A 9 -17.76 6.46 17.40
C SER A 9 -16.82 5.31 17.01
N ASN A 10 -17.26 4.06 17.12
CA ASN A 10 -16.47 2.90 16.69
C ASN A 10 -16.48 2.74 15.16
N ASN A 11 -17.62 2.97 14.50
CA ASN A 11 -17.70 2.93 13.04
C ASN A 11 -16.85 4.05 12.40
N GLU A 12 -16.92 5.27 12.93
CA GLU A 12 -16.08 6.38 12.44
C GLU A 12 -14.58 6.12 12.64
N LYS A 13 -14.19 5.44 13.72
CA LYS A 13 -12.79 5.02 13.92
C LYS A 13 -12.38 3.95 12.91
N ILE A 14 -13.22 2.94 12.67
CA ILE A 14 -12.95 1.88 11.70
C ILE A 14 -12.82 2.47 10.28
N LYS A 15 -13.69 3.40 9.89
CA LYS A 15 -13.59 4.14 8.62
C LYS A 15 -12.28 4.92 8.49
N LYS A 16 -11.87 5.64 9.54
CA LYS A 16 -10.59 6.37 9.57
C LYS A 16 -9.38 5.45 9.45
N GLU A 17 -9.38 4.32 10.16
CA GLU A 17 -8.31 3.32 10.03
C GLU A 17 -8.29 2.70 8.63
N PHE A 18 -9.45 2.42 8.05
CA PHE A 18 -9.55 1.89 6.70
C PHE A 18 -9.00 2.89 5.67
N ALA A 19 -9.33 4.18 5.81
CA ALA A 19 -8.76 5.25 4.99
C ALA A 19 -7.24 5.35 5.09
N LYS A 20 -6.66 5.14 6.29
CA LYS A 20 -5.20 5.07 6.47
C LYS A 20 -4.59 3.88 5.73
N VAL A 21 -5.20 2.70 5.84
CA VAL A 21 -4.73 1.50 5.13
C VAL A 21 -4.68 1.74 3.62
N ILE A 22 -5.74 2.32 3.05
CA ILE A 22 -5.79 2.64 1.61
C ILE A 22 -4.79 3.73 1.23
N LYS A 23 -4.66 4.82 2.01
CA LYS A 23 -3.66 5.86 1.76
C LYS A 23 -2.24 5.33 1.78
N ASN A 24 -1.91 4.50 2.78
CA ASN A 24 -0.60 3.89 2.83
C ASN A 24 -0.38 2.97 1.63
N ALA A 25 -1.39 2.17 1.23
CA ALA A 25 -1.31 1.34 0.04
C ALA A 25 -1.03 2.17 -1.24
N GLN A 26 -1.62 3.36 -1.37
CA GLN A 26 -1.32 4.30 -2.46
C GLN A 26 0.11 4.86 -2.41
N ILE A 27 0.57 5.29 -1.22
CA ILE A 27 1.95 5.76 -1.01
C ILE A 27 2.93 4.65 -1.37
N THR A 28 2.63 3.42 -0.96
CA THR A 28 3.46 2.26 -1.27
C THR A 28 3.47 1.94 -2.76
N ALA A 29 2.33 2.03 -3.45
CA ALA A 29 2.29 1.90 -4.91
C ALA A 29 3.12 2.98 -5.60
N PHE A 30 3.04 4.23 -5.13
CA PHE A 30 3.85 5.33 -5.64
C PHE A 30 5.36 5.07 -5.45
N LEU A 31 5.77 4.65 -4.25
CA LEU A 31 7.15 4.25 -3.96
C LEU A 31 7.61 3.10 -4.86
N PHE A 32 6.76 2.11 -5.08
CA PHE A 32 7.06 0.98 -5.96
C PHE A 32 7.34 1.45 -7.39
N PHE A 33 6.48 2.30 -7.96
CA PHE A 33 6.72 2.87 -9.30
C PHE A 33 7.95 3.76 -9.36
N LEU A 34 8.19 4.59 -8.33
CA LEU A 34 9.37 5.45 -8.25
C LEU A 34 10.67 4.63 -8.26
N LEU A 35 10.65 3.46 -7.62
CA LEU A 35 11.82 2.60 -7.48
C LEU A 35 12.01 1.68 -8.69
N LEU A 36 10.91 1.29 -9.34
CA LEU A 36 10.92 0.40 -10.51
C LEU A 36 11.23 1.14 -11.82
N THR A 37 10.78 2.39 -11.96
CA THR A 37 10.97 3.20 -13.19
C THR A 37 12.44 3.35 -13.60
N PRO A 38 13.39 3.73 -12.72
CA PRO A 38 14.81 3.82 -13.06
C PRO A 38 15.39 2.49 -13.53
N THR A 39 14.98 1.39 -12.90
CA THR A 39 15.40 0.03 -13.24
C THR A 39 14.96 -0.37 -14.65
N ILE A 40 13.73 -0.02 -15.05
CA ILE A 40 13.25 -0.20 -16.43
C ILE A 40 14.11 0.64 -17.39
N VAL A 41 14.34 1.93 -17.08
CA VAL A 41 15.09 2.83 -17.95
C VAL A 41 16.53 2.36 -18.16
N LEU A 42 17.22 1.92 -17.10
CA LEU A 42 18.55 1.31 -17.19
C LEU A 42 18.56 0.08 -18.09
N THR A 43 17.55 -0.77 -17.95
CA THR A 43 17.46 -2.02 -18.70
C THR A 43 17.21 -1.77 -20.18
N ILE A 44 16.32 -0.83 -20.53
CA ILE A 44 15.99 -0.51 -21.93
C ILE A 44 17.14 0.25 -22.60
N LYS A 45 17.80 1.16 -21.89
CA LYS A 45 18.88 1.98 -22.47
C LYS A 45 20.24 1.27 -22.49
N GLU A 46 20.33 0.03 -22.00
CA GLU A 46 21.58 -0.73 -21.80
C GLU A 46 22.67 0.06 -21.08
N GLN A 47 22.27 1.01 -20.22
CA GLN A 47 23.19 1.82 -19.44
C GLN A 47 23.62 1.02 -18.21
N SER A 48 24.91 1.00 -17.92
CA SER A 48 25.48 0.37 -16.71
C SER A 48 25.26 1.20 -15.45
N GLU A 49 24.89 2.48 -15.60
CA GLU A 49 24.87 3.45 -14.52
C GLU A 49 23.81 4.54 -14.72
N LEU A 50 23.10 4.89 -13.62
CA LEU A 50 22.17 6.03 -13.55
C LEU A 50 22.56 6.87 -12.33
N PHE A 51 22.77 8.17 -12.54
CA PHE A 51 23.21 9.11 -11.49
C PHE A 51 24.53 8.71 -10.80
N GLY A 52 25.45 8.03 -11.51
CA GLY A 52 26.70 7.53 -10.94
C GLY A 52 26.54 6.30 -10.04
N VAL A 53 25.35 5.69 -10.03
CA VAL A 53 25.04 4.47 -9.30
C VAL A 53 24.91 3.31 -10.28
N THR A 54 25.67 2.25 -10.03
CA THR A 54 25.72 1.05 -10.89
C THR A 54 24.39 0.30 -10.89
N LYS A 55 24.10 -0.38 -12.00
CA LYS A 55 22.91 -1.23 -12.17
C LYS A 55 22.70 -2.22 -11.01
N ASP A 56 23.77 -2.84 -10.51
CA ASP A 56 23.69 -3.82 -9.41
C ASP A 56 23.16 -3.22 -8.10
N ILE A 57 23.55 -1.98 -7.79
CA ILE A 57 23.09 -1.26 -6.61
C ILE A 57 21.60 -0.95 -6.74
N TRP A 58 21.17 -0.43 -7.90
CA TRP A 58 19.76 -0.18 -8.20
C TRP A 58 18.91 -1.45 -8.15
N PHE A 59 19.44 -2.56 -8.66
CA PHE A 59 18.77 -3.84 -8.64
C PHE A 59 18.64 -4.39 -7.22
N ASN A 60 19.70 -4.35 -6.41
CA ASN A 60 19.65 -4.75 -5.02
C ASN A 60 18.72 -3.87 -4.18
N ALA A 61 18.73 -2.56 -4.40
CA ALA A 61 17.78 -1.64 -3.77
C ALA A 61 16.33 -1.98 -4.16
N SER A 62 16.10 -2.36 -5.42
CA SER A 62 14.80 -2.83 -5.91
C SER A 62 14.33 -4.10 -5.21
N ILE A 63 15.21 -5.09 -5.06
CA ILE A 63 14.90 -6.34 -4.35
C ILE A 63 14.61 -6.05 -2.87
N ALA A 64 15.46 -5.28 -2.20
CA ALA A 64 15.26 -4.92 -0.80
C ALA A 64 13.93 -4.18 -0.57
N GLY A 65 13.63 -3.21 -1.44
CA GLY A 65 12.34 -2.52 -1.44
C GLY A 65 11.16 -3.46 -1.66
N PHE A 66 11.30 -4.46 -2.54
CA PHE A 66 10.26 -5.44 -2.81
C PHE A 66 9.98 -6.37 -1.62
N ILE A 67 11.02 -6.81 -0.91
CA ILE A 67 10.85 -7.63 0.30
C ILE A 67 10.12 -6.86 1.39
N ILE A 68 10.53 -5.61 1.66
CA ILE A 68 9.87 -4.73 2.63
C ILE A 68 8.41 -4.50 2.21
N TYR A 69 8.17 -4.29 0.92
CA TYR A 69 6.83 -4.12 0.36
C TYR A 69 5.93 -5.34 0.61
N ILE A 70 6.43 -6.55 0.35
CA ILE A 70 5.70 -7.79 0.61
C ILE A 70 5.35 -7.88 2.10
N GLY A 71 6.31 -7.63 2.99
CA GLY A 71 6.06 -7.62 4.43
C GLY A 71 4.96 -6.63 4.82
N TYR A 72 5.05 -5.40 4.33
CA TYR A 72 4.02 -4.37 4.55
C TYR A 72 2.65 -4.82 4.03
N MET A 73 2.60 -5.42 2.83
CA MET A 73 1.35 -5.89 2.22
C MET A 73 0.70 -7.01 3.04
N PHE A 74 1.46 -7.99 3.52
CA PHE A 74 0.88 -9.09 4.30
C PHE A 74 0.43 -8.68 5.71
N PHE A 75 1.11 -7.71 6.34
CA PHE A 75 0.82 -7.32 7.71
C PHE A 75 -0.14 -6.13 7.83
N LEU A 76 0.12 -5.04 7.08
CA LEU A 76 -0.59 -3.77 7.23
C LEU A 76 -1.74 -3.63 6.22
N TRP A 77 -1.71 -4.35 5.10
CA TRP A 77 -2.79 -4.31 4.11
C TRP A 77 -3.94 -5.26 4.46
N LYS A 78 -4.46 -5.13 5.67
CA LYS A 78 -5.65 -5.84 6.15
C LYS A 78 -6.75 -4.83 6.45
N CYS A 79 -7.99 -5.21 6.17
CA CYS A 79 -9.14 -4.41 6.56
C CYS A 79 -9.21 -4.38 8.09
N PRO A 80 -9.31 -3.20 8.74
CA PRO A 80 -9.37 -3.10 10.20
C PRO A 80 -10.69 -3.67 10.77
N ASN A 81 -11.72 -3.85 9.95
CA ASN A 81 -13.00 -4.40 10.37
C ASN A 81 -13.03 -5.94 10.33
N CYS A 82 -12.60 -6.54 9.23
CA CYS A 82 -12.70 -8.00 9.03
C CYS A 82 -11.37 -8.74 9.08
N GLY A 83 -10.23 -8.04 9.16
CA GLY A 83 -8.89 -8.62 9.17
C GLY A 83 -8.47 -9.28 7.85
N LYS A 84 -9.36 -9.31 6.85
CA LYS A 84 -9.11 -9.89 5.53
C LYS A 84 -8.56 -8.83 4.58
N TYR A 85 -7.98 -9.27 3.47
CA TYR A 85 -7.56 -8.37 2.41
C TYR A 85 -8.78 -7.61 1.88
N PRO A 86 -8.71 -6.27 1.79
CA PRO A 86 -9.84 -5.46 1.38
C PRO A 86 -10.23 -5.65 -0.09
N GLY A 87 -9.34 -6.29 -0.88
CA GLY A 87 -9.58 -6.76 -2.25
C GLY A 87 -8.38 -6.48 -3.16
N ARG A 88 -8.53 -6.73 -4.47
CA ARG A 88 -7.53 -6.40 -5.51
C ARG A 88 -7.54 -4.90 -5.86
N GLY A 89 -6.48 -4.16 -5.52
CA GLY A 89 -6.22 -2.79 -5.98
C GLY A 89 -5.97 -1.76 -4.88
N TRP A 90 -5.21 -0.71 -5.19
CA TRP A 90 -4.78 0.34 -4.23
C TRP A 90 -5.77 1.53 -4.08
N PHE A 91 -6.75 1.70 -4.97
CA PHE A 91 -7.67 2.86 -5.01
C PHE A 91 -9.11 2.50 -4.64
N ARG A 92 -9.30 1.61 -3.66
CA ARG A 92 -10.63 1.11 -3.26
C ARG A 92 -11.39 2.13 -2.41
N LYS A 93 -12.70 2.19 -2.59
CA LYS A 93 -13.62 2.95 -1.73
C LYS A 93 -14.33 2.09 -0.69
N GLU A 94 -14.35 0.77 -0.89
CA GLU A 94 -14.98 -0.19 0.00
C GLU A 94 -14.20 -1.52 0.06
N CYS A 95 -14.46 -2.30 1.11
CA CYS A 95 -13.90 -3.64 1.27
C CYS A 95 -14.84 -4.72 0.70
N ASP A 96 -14.32 -5.58 -0.19
CA ASP A 96 -15.12 -6.65 -0.84
C ASP A 96 -15.69 -7.69 0.14
N ASN A 97 -15.05 -7.84 1.31
CA ASN A 97 -15.41 -8.89 2.28
C ASN A 97 -16.42 -8.43 3.32
N CYS A 98 -16.39 -7.15 3.71
CA CYS A 98 -17.21 -6.65 4.82
C CYS A 98 -18.03 -5.40 4.48
N GLY A 99 -17.87 -4.83 3.28
CA GLY A 99 -18.59 -3.63 2.87
C GLY A 99 -18.20 -2.37 3.66
N CYS A 100 -17.04 -2.37 4.34
CA CYS A 100 -16.58 -1.18 5.05
C CYS A 100 -16.21 -0.11 4.02
N GLU A 101 -16.95 0.98 4.01
CA GLU A 101 -16.72 2.13 3.13
C GLU A 101 -15.71 3.13 3.72
N LEU A 102 -15.08 3.89 2.84
CA LEU A 102 -14.08 4.90 3.18
C LEU A 102 -14.68 6.23 3.69
N SER A 103 -15.98 6.50 3.42
CA SER A 103 -16.72 7.69 3.89
C SER A 103 -18.13 7.34 4.32
#